data_AF-A0A8J7FIG7-F1
#
_entry.id   AF-A0A8J7FIG7-F1
#
_cell.length_a   1.000
_cell.length_b   1.000
_cell.length_c   1.000
_cell.angle_alpha   90.00
_cell.angle_beta   90.00
_cell.angle_gamma   90.00
#
_symmetry.space_group_name_H-M   'P 1'
#
loop_
_entity.id
_entity.type
_entity.pdbx_description
1 polymer ?
#
loop_
_entity_poly.entity_id
_entity_poly.type
_entity_poly.pdbx_seq_one_letter_code
_entity_poly.pdbx_strand_id
1 'polypeptide(L)'
;MIERNAREAAALMAALLESVRPLTLLTPLLLCSAGLLADGAPRWSWLMLLPLALAQLVHGWRLWLDAGYFRLLAQDAVTLAGLDEHLHHVFGRTPPAVPRSLAERIGGTRALLRRYAALTLACWLAALLLPLHALQALFK
;
A
#
# COMPACT_ATOMS: atom_id res chain seq x y z
N MET A 1 -14.24 28.14 8.17
CA MET A 1 -13.94 27.09 9.18
C MET A 1 -13.95 25.69 8.56
N ILE A 2 -14.95 25.35 7.72
CA ILE A 2 -15.06 24.05 7.04
C ILE A 2 -13.84 23.73 6.16
N GLU A 3 -13.32 24.72 5.43
CA GLU A 3 -12.14 24.53 4.56
C GLU A 3 -10.84 24.22 5.33
N ARG A 4 -10.63 24.84 6.50
CA ARG A 4 -9.44 24.58 7.33
C ARG A 4 -9.41 23.13 7.80
N ASN A 5 -10.54 22.63 8.30
CA ASN A 5 -10.67 21.24 8.77
C ASN A 5 -10.45 20.24 7.63
N ALA A 6 -10.88 20.57 6.41
CA ALA A 6 -10.66 19.73 5.23
C ALA A 6 -9.17 19.64 4.86
N ARG A 7 -8.44 20.76 4.90
CA ARG A 7 -6.98 20.78 4.65
C ARG A 7 -6.19 20.01 5.71
N GLU A 8 -6.54 20.20 6.97
CA GLU A 8 -5.92 19.45 8.08
C GLU A 8 -6.15 17.94 7.92
N ALA A 9 -7.37 17.53 7.57
CA ALA A 9 -7.69 16.12 7.30
C ALA A 9 -6.89 15.55 6.12
N ALA A 10 -6.73 16.33 5.04
CA ALA A 10 -5.91 15.93 3.89
C ALA A 10 -4.42 15.82 4.26
N ALA A 11 -3.88 16.78 5.02
CA ALA A 11 -2.48 16.76 5.47
C ALA A 11 -2.19 15.56 6.37
N LEU A 12 -3.07 15.28 7.34
CA LEU A 12 -2.97 14.11 8.21
C LEU A 12 -3.01 12.79 7.42
N MET A 13 -3.91 12.70 6.43
CA MET A 13 -3.97 11.54 5.55
C MET A 13 -2.68 11.38 4.73
N ALA A 14 -2.14 12.47 4.17
CA ALA A 14 -0.89 12.43 3.42
C ALA A 14 0.27 11.91 4.30
N ALA A 15 0.39 12.41 5.53
CA ALA A 15 1.42 11.96 6.47
C ALA A 15 1.27 10.48 6.84
N LEU A 16 0.05 10.03 7.12
CA LEU A 16 -0.24 8.61 7.41
C LEU A 16 0.13 7.70 6.24
N LEU A 17 -0.10 8.13 5.00
CA LEU A 17 0.22 7.32 3.83
C LEU A 17 1.72 7.31 3.52
N GLU A 18 2.43 8.41 3.76
CA GLU A 18 3.90 8.45 3.64
C GLU A 18 4.58 7.52 4.64
N SER A 19 4.03 7.34 5.86
CA SER A 19 4.60 6.40 6.83
C SER A 19 4.55 4.93 6.36
N VAL A 20 3.74 4.62 5.34
CA VAL A 20 3.67 3.29 4.74
C VAL A 20 4.85 3.00 3.80
N ARG A 21 5.54 4.04 3.32
CA ARG A 21 6.69 3.92 2.40
C ARG A 21 7.81 2.98 2.84
N PRO A 22 8.38 3.10 4.05
CA PRO A 22 9.39 2.15 4.49
C PRO A 22 8.85 0.71 4.50
N LEU A 23 7.61 0.50 4.95
CA LEU A 23 7.01 -0.84 5.02
C LEU A 23 6.88 -1.51 3.65
N THR A 24 6.51 -0.75 2.62
CA THR A 24 6.38 -1.26 1.24
C THR A 24 7.72 -1.67 0.66
N LEU A 25 8.80 -0.97 1.00
CA LEU A 25 10.15 -1.28 0.50
C LEU A 25 10.83 -2.41 1.30
N LEU A 26 10.62 -2.44 2.62
CA LEU A 26 11.27 -3.40 3.50
C LEU A 26 10.61 -4.79 3.45
N THR A 27 9.29 -4.86 3.22
CA THR A 27 8.56 -6.14 3.23
C THR A 27 9.04 -7.13 2.16
N PRO A 28 9.26 -6.74 0.90
CA PRO A 28 9.86 -7.63 -0.10
C PRO A 28 11.28 -8.06 0.26
N LEU A 29 12.10 -7.17 0.81
CA LEU A 29 13.46 -7.49 1.23
C LEU A 29 13.46 -8.54 2.35
N LEU A 30 12.55 -8.39 3.32
CA LEU A 30 12.35 -9.36 4.38
C LEU A 30 11.94 -10.73 3.81
N LEU A 31 10.98 -10.77 2.89
CA LEU A 31 10.56 -12.02 2.23
C LEU A 31 11.70 -12.68 1.44
N CYS A 32 12.49 -11.91 0.69
CA CYS A 32 13.66 -12.41 0.00
C CYS A 32 14.68 -12.99 0.98
N SER A 33 14.98 -12.29 2.07
CA SER A 33 15.92 -12.78 3.09
C SER A 33 15.43 -14.06 3.77
N ALA A 34 14.13 -14.14 4.11
CA ALA A 34 13.54 -15.31 4.73
C ALA A 34 13.63 -16.55 3.84
N GLY A 35 13.42 -16.39 2.54
CA GLY A 35 13.54 -17.52 1.64
C GLY A 35 14.99 -17.88 1.25
N LEU A 36 15.95 -16.94 1.32
CA LEU A 36 17.38 -17.30 1.23
C LEU A 36 17.83 -18.13 2.45
N LEU A 37 17.27 -17.85 3.63
CA LEU A 37 17.56 -18.59 4.86
C LEU A 37 16.82 -19.94 4.97
N ALA A 38 15.74 -20.10 4.20
CA ALA A 38 14.96 -21.33 4.17
C ALA A 38 15.56 -22.34 3.16
N ASP A 39 16.81 -22.73 3.39
CA ASP A 39 17.51 -23.71 2.56
C ASP A 39 16.73 -25.04 2.55
N GLY A 40 16.42 -25.56 1.36
CA GLY A 40 15.57 -26.75 1.20
C GLY A 40 14.04 -26.52 1.15
N ALA A 41 13.55 -25.28 1.26
CA ALA A 41 12.11 -25.02 1.06
C ALA A 41 11.64 -25.38 -0.37
N PRO A 42 10.41 -25.93 -0.54
CA PRO A 42 9.92 -26.32 -1.87
C PRO A 42 9.82 -25.10 -2.78
N ARG A 43 10.27 -25.21 -4.03
CA ARG A 43 10.19 -24.10 -5.03
C ARG A 43 8.78 -23.52 -5.20
N TRP A 44 7.74 -24.31 -4.90
CA TRP A 44 6.35 -23.88 -4.92
C TRP A 44 6.01 -22.84 -3.85
N SER A 45 6.72 -22.80 -2.72
CA SER A 45 6.50 -21.77 -1.69
C SER A 45 6.80 -20.38 -2.26
N TRP A 46 7.89 -20.24 -3.01
CA TRP A 46 8.25 -19.00 -3.71
C TRP A 46 7.19 -18.55 -4.71
N LEU A 47 6.60 -19.48 -5.46
CA LEU A 47 5.52 -19.17 -6.41
C LEU A 47 4.27 -18.61 -5.70
N MET A 48 4.00 -19.01 -4.45
CA MET A 48 2.89 -18.47 -3.67
C MET A 48 3.22 -17.14 -2.99
N LEU A 49 4.49 -16.87 -2.68
CA LEU A 49 4.93 -15.63 -2.05
C LEU A 49 5.05 -14.46 -3.04
N LEU A 50 5.46 -14.74 -4.28
CA LEU A 50 5.59 -13.73 -5.34
C LEU A 50 4.31 -12.90 -5.55
N PRO A 51 3.11 -13.49 -5.76
CA PRO A 51 1.89 -12.70 -5.95
C PRO A 51 1.52 -11.91 -4.69
N LEU A 52 1.83 -12.41 -3.50
CA LEU A 52 1.57 -11.71 -2.25
C LEU A 52 2.46 -10.46 -2.11
N ALA A 53 3.76 -10.60 -2.37
CA ALA A 53 4.72 -9.49 -2.38
C ALA A 53 4.36 -8.46 -3.46
N LEU A 54 4.01 -8.91 -4.67
CA LEU A 54 3.61 -8.03 -5.76
C LEU A 54 2.32 -7.28 -5.44
N ALA A 55 1.31 -7.96 -4.88
CA ALA A 55 0.06 -7.32 -4.47
C ALA A 55 0.33 -6.25 -3.40
N GLN A 56 1.20 -6.53 -2.43
CA GLN A 56 1.60 -5.58 -1.39
C GLN A 56 2.31 -4.36 -1.98
N LEU A 57 3.24 -4.57 -2.92
CA LEU A 57 3.94 -3.50 -3.64
C LEU A 57 3.00 -2.61 -4.45
N VAL A 58 2.07 -3.20 -5.22
CA VAL A 58 1.09 -2.45 -6.02
C VAL A 58 0.20 -1.60 -5.13
N HIS A 59 -0.28 -2.15 -4.01
CA HIS A 59 -1.09 -1.40 -3.05
C HIS A 59 -0.28 -0.30 -2.36
N GLY A 60 0.97 -0.58 -1.99
CA GLY A 60 1.87 0.39 -1.37
C GLY A 60 2.20 1.56 -2.30
N TRP A 61 2.52 1.27 -3.56
CA TRP A 61 2.72 2.28 -4.59
C TRP A 61 1.48 3.15 -4.80
N ARG A 62 0.29 2.52 -4.85
CA ARG A 62 -0.97 3.26 -4.95
C ARG A 62 -1.20 4.19 -3.75
N LEU A 63 -0.88 3.75 -2.53
CA LEU A 63 -0.99 4.59 -1.33
C LEU A 63 -0.01 5.78 -1.37
N TRP A 64 1.18 5.64 -1.96
CA TRP A 64 2.12 6.75 -2.14
C TRP A 64 1.61 7.81 -3.12
N LEU A 65 1.00 7.38 -4.23
CA LEU A 65 0.35 8.30 -5.15
C LEU A 65 -0.78 9.06 -4.45
N ASP A 66 -1.64 8.35 -3.72
CA ASP A 66 -2.71 8.96 -2.94
C ASP A 66 -2.14 9.95 -1.89
N ALA A 67 -1.00 9.65 -1.25
CA ALA A 67 -0.30 10.57 -0.34
C ALA A 67 0.12 11.88 -1.03
N GLY A 68 0.68 11.78 -2.23
CA GLY A 68 1.02 12.93 -3.07
C GLY A 68 -0.21 13.79 -3.36
N TYR A 69 -1.32 13.17 -3.73
CA TYR A 69 -2.56 13.89 -4.02
C TYR A 69 -3.18 14.56 -2.80
N PHE A 70 -3.20 13.90 -1.64
CA PHE A 70 -3.67 14.52 -0.40
C PHE A 70 -2.78 15.71 0.02
N ARG A 71 -1.47 15.63 -0.20
CA ARG A 71 -0.55 16.75 0.03
C ARG A 71 -0.82 17.93 -0.89
N LEU A 72 -1.07 17.70 -2.18
CA LEU A 72 -1.47 18.76 -3.12
C LEU A 72 -2.81 19.41 -2.73
N LEU A 73 -3.78 18.60 -2.31
CA LEU A 73 -5.07 19.11 -1.80
C LEU A 73 -4.91 19.94 -0.52
N ALA A 74 -4.04 19.51 0.40
CA ALA A 74 -3.79 20.24 1.65
C ALA A 74 -3.13 21.61 1.40
N GLN A 75 -2.38 21.75 0.30
CA GLN A 75 -1.70 22.97 -0.12
C GLN A 75 -2.56 23.87 -1.03
N ASP A 76 -3.82 23.51 -1.29
CA ASP A 76 -4.68 24.13 -2.31
C ASP A 76 -4.02 24.20 -3.71
N ALA A 77 -3.03 23.34 -3.98
CA ALA A 77 -2.30 23.33 -5.25
C ALA A 77 -3.10 22.71 -6.39
N VAL A 78 -4.18 21.98 -6.08
CA VAL A 78 -5.08 21.35 -7.05
C VAL A 78 -6.51 21.34 -6.52
N THR A 79 -7.49 21.45 -7.41
CA THR A 79 -8.91 21.26 -7.08
C THR A 79 -9.28 19.78 -7.09
N LEU A 80 -10.39 19.41 -6.43
CA LEU A 80 -10.90 18.03 -6.46
C LEU A 80 -11.21 17.55 -7.90
N ALA A 81 -11.69 18.45 -8.76
CA ALA A 81 -11.96 18.15 -10.16
C ALA A 81 -10.66 17.93 -10.96
N GLY A 82 -9.66 18.82 -10.80
CA GLY A 82 -8.36 18.65 -11.44
C GLY A 82 -7.63 17.38 -11.00
N LEU A 83 -7.85 16.94 -9.76
CA LEU A 83 -7.35 15.67 -9.28
C LEU A 83 -8.02 14.46 -9.97
N ASP A 84 -9.34 14.47 -10.15
CA ASP A 84 -10.05 13.39 -10.87
C ASP A 84 -9.64 13.31 -12.34
N GLU A 85 -9.40 14.44 -12.98
CA GLU A 85 -8.89 14.52 -14.34
C GLU A 85 -7.47 13.96 -14.45
N HIS A 86 -6.58 14.31 -13.51
CA HIS A 86 -5.23 13.76 -13.48
C HIS A 86 -5.26 12.22 -13.25
N LEU A 87 -6.12 11.75 -12.34
CA LEU A 87 -6.32 10.32 -12.11
C LEU A 87 -6.89 9.61 -13.34
N HIS A 88 -7.75 10.27 -14.13
CA HIS A 88 -8.23 9.74 -15.40
C HIS A 88 -7.06 9.51 -16.37
N HIS A 89 -6.17 10.50 -16.53
CA HIS A 89 -5.01 10.37 -17.41
C HIS A 89 -4.04 9.26 -16.97
N VAL A 90 -3.79 9.12 -15.68
CA VAL A 90 -2.84 8.12 -15.15
C VAL A 90 -3.41 6.70 -15.22
N PHE A 91 -4.70 6.52 -14.91
CA PHE A 91 -5.30 5.19 -14.76
C PHE A 91 -6.26 4.80 -15.89
N GLY A 92 -6.48 5.67 -16.88
CA GLY A 92 -7.43 5.44 -17.97
C GLY A 92 -8.89 5.28 -17.51
N ARG A 93 -9.22 5.73 -16.30
CA ARG A 93 -10.56 5.54 -15.70
C ARG A 93 -11.44 6.72 -15.99
N THR A 94 -12.62 6.50 -16.55
CA THR A 94 -13.59 7.57 -16.81
C THR A 94 -13.83 8.39 -15.54
N PRO A 95 -13.64 9.73 -15.59
CA PRO A 95 -13.88 10.57 -14.43
C PRO A 95 -15.37 10.50 -14.05
N PRO A 96 -15.70 10.49 -12.76
CA PRO A 96 -17.09 10.50 -12.33
C PRO A 96 -17.76 11.82 -12.75
N ALA A 97 -19.05 11.77 -13.10
CA ALA A 97 -19.81 12.95 -13.52
C ALA A 97 -19.87 14.04 -12.43
N VAL A 98 -19.75 13.65 -11.16
CA VAL A 98 -19.61 14.55 -10.01
C VAL A 98 -18.25 14.29 -9.37
N PRO A 99 -17.41 15.32 -9.14
CA PRO A 99 -16.13 15.17 -8.47
C PRO A 99 -16.29 14.52 -7.10
N ARG A 100 -15.44 13.54 -6.78
CA ARG A 100 -15.55 12.86 -5.48
C ARG A 100 -15.20 13.81 -4.36
N SER A 101 -16.03 13.80 -3.32
CA SER A 101 -15.79 14.58 -2.11
C SER A 101 -14.53 14.10 -1.38
N LEU A 102 -13.95 14.98 -0.55
CA LEU A 102 -12.79 14.61 0.26
C LEU A 102 -13.09 13.42 1.19
N ALA A 103 -14.29 13.37 1.77
CA ALA A 103 -14.72 12.30 2.66
C ALA A 103 -14.77 10.93 1.94
N GLU A 104 -15.30 10.89 0.72
CA GLU A 104 -15.32 9.67 -0.10
C GLU A 104 -13.92 9.20 -0.45
N ARG A 105 -13.02 10.13 -0.80
CA ARG A 105 -11.61 9.80 -1.07
C ARG A 105 -10.93 9.20 0.15
N ILE A 106 -11.08 9.83 1.32
CA ILE A 106 -10.58 9.32 2.61
C ILE A 106 -11.14 7.92 2.87
N GLY A 107 -12.43 7.69 2.66
CA GLY A 107 -13.06 6.38 2.83
C GLY A 107 -12.46 5.30 1.93
N GLY A 108 -12.29 5.61 0.63
CA GLY A 108 -11.66 4.73 -0.34
C GLY A 108 -10.21 4.40 0.02
N THR A 109 -9.43 5.40 0.39
CA THR A 109 -8.03 5.25 0.82
C THR A 109 -7.93 4.42 2.11
N ARG A 110 -8.82 4.59 3.09
CA ARG A 110 -8.85 3.74 4.29
C ARG A 110 -9.11 2.28 3.98
N ALA A 111 -10.00 1.99 3.03
CA ALA A 111 -10.24 0.62 2.58
C ALA A 111 -8.98 0.02 1.93
N LEU A 112 -8.27 0.80 1.11
CA LEU A 112 -7.02 0.40 0.50
C LEU A 112 -5.92 0.17 1.55
N LEU A 113 -5.79 1.06 2.54
CA LEU A 113 -4.84 0.95 3.64
C LEU A 113 -5.06 -0.32 4.47
N ARG A 114 -6.32 -0.68 4.75
CA ARG A 114 -6.64 -1.95 5.44
C ARG A 114 -6.20 -3.18 4.64
N ARG A 115 -6.44 -3.18 3.32
CA ARG A 115 -5.98 -4.27 2.45
C ARG A 115 -4.46 -4.36 2.41
N TYR A 116 -3.79 -3.22 2.30
CA TYR A 116 -2.33 -3.15 2.37
C TYR A 116 -1.79 -3.68 3.70
N ALA A 117 -2.40 -3.30 4.83
CA ALA A 117 -2.00 -3.78 6.15
C ALA A 117 -2.16 -5.31 6.27
N ALA A 118 -3.27 -5.85 5.78
CA ALA A 118 -3.49 -7.30 5.75
C ALA A 118 -2.46 -8.02 4.87
N LEU A 119 -2.14 -7.48 3.69
CA LEU A 119 -1.10 -8.03 2.80
C LEU A 119 0.28 -7.98 3.46
N THR A 120 0.62 -6.86 4.10
CA THR A 120 1.91 -6.70 4.81
C THR A 120 2.02 -7.69 5.96
N LEU A 121 0.97 -7.85 6.75
CA LEU A 121 0.93 -8.85 7.82
C LEU A 121 1.08 -10.27 7.27
N ALA A 122 0.39 -10.61 6.18
CA ALA A 122 0.53 -11.91 5.54
C ALA A 122 1.96 -12.16 5.03
N CYS A 123 2.60 -11.16 4.44
CA CYS A 123 4.00 -11.23 4.03
C CYS A 123 4.93 -11.49 5.23
N TRP A 124 4.71 -10.81 6.36
CA TRP A 124 5.53 -10.98 7.56
C TRP A 124 5.33 -12.36 8.20
N LEU A 125 4.08 -12.84 8.28
CA LEU A 125 3.79 -14.19 8.75
C LEU A 125 4.48 -15.24 7.87
N ALA A 126 4.41 -15.06 6.55
CA ALA A 126 5.10 -15.95 5.62
C ALA A 126 6.63 -15.92 5.80
N ALA A 127 7.22 -14.74 5.99
CA ALA A 127 8.65 -14.58 6.24
C ALA A 127 9.10 -15.24 7.55
N LEU A 128 8.25 -15.32 8.57
CA LEU A 128 8.53 -16.02 9.82
C LEU A 128 8.36 -17.53 9.70
N LEU A 129 7.31 -17.99 9.01
CA LEU A 129 6.98 -19.41 8.91
C LEU A 129 7.93 -20.19 8.00
N LEU A 130 8.43 -19.59 6.92
CA LEU A 130 9.37 -20.25 6.00
C LEU A 130 10.62 -20.83 6.69
N PRO A 131 11.42 -20.03 7.43
CA PRO A 131 12.63 -20.53 8.07
C PRO A 131 12.32 -21.49 9.21
N LEU A 132 11.19 -21.32 9.92
CA LEU A 132 10.75 -22.26 10.96
C LEU A 132 10.47 -23.66 10.40
N HIS A 133 9.79 -23.73 9.25
CA HIS A 133 9.56 -25.01 8.58
C HIS A 133 10.85 -25.65 8.08
N ALA A 134 11.78 -24.86 7.53
CA ALA A 134 13.09 -25.35 7.11
C ALA A 134 13.90 -25.92 8.29
N LEU A 135 13.91 -25.22 9.43
CA LEU A 135 14.56 -25.71 10.66
C LEU A 135 13.94 -27.02 11.15
N GLN A 136 12.61 -27.13 11.19
CA GLN A 136 11.94 -28.37 11.60
C GLN A 136 12.28 -29.58 10.71
N ALA A 137 12.55 -29.35 9.42
CA ALA A 137 12.94 -30.41 8.49
C ALA A 137 14.36 -30.92 8.73
N LEU A 138 15.26 -30.10 9.29
CA LEU A 138 16.65 -30.49 9.59
C LEU A 138 16.79 -31.36 10.85
N PHE A 139 15.80 -31.32 11.76
CA PHE A 139 15.82 -32.08 13.03
C PHE A 139 14.95 -33.36 13.00
N LYS A 140 14.45 -33.75 11.82
CA LYS A 140 13.74 -35.03 11.60
C LYS A 140 14.62 -35.99 10.83
#